data_AF-A0A1H4UED8-F1
#
_entry.id   AF-A0A1H4UED8-F1
#
_cell.length_a   1.000
_cell.length_b   1.000
_cell.length_c   1.000
_cell.angle_alpha   90.00
_cell.angle_beta   90.00
_cell.angle_gamma   90.00
#
_symmetry.space_group_name_H-M   'P 1'
#
loop_
_entity.id
_entity.type
_entity.pdbx_description
1 polymer ?
#
loop_
_entity_poly.entity_id
_entity_poly.type
_entity_poly.pdbx_seq_one_letter_code
_entity_poly.pdbx_strand_id
1 'polypeptide(L)'
;MSETCDVAHGTAPADPGVRTLVAVFASPVSRFLLKFAKDLGYHVALFEPDPARVTDVPEGIDADTALPRLDASADVVVTDHHRPELGAVLKAAIEGKPRWVGVLGNPRHPGPHVAALQGLGVPESDIARVHRPVGLNIGSRTPPEIALATLAGLIADRNDRPGGFDFT
;
A
#
# COMPACT_ATOMS: atom_id res chain seq x y z
N MET A 1 -38.34 -9.71 -6.05
CA MET A 1 -37.82 -10.45 -4.89
C MET A 1 -36.44 -9.89 -4.63
N SER A 2 -36.25 -9.25 -3.49
CA SER A 2 -35.13 -8.35 -3.18
C SER A 2 -33.91 -9.15 -2.70
N GLU A 3 -32.71 -8.76 -3.14
CA GLU A 3 -31.39 -9.32 -2.81
C GLU A 3 -31.09 -9.47 -1.30
N THR A 4 -31.95 -8.93 -0.43
CA THR A 4 -31.81 -9.00 1.02
C THR A 4 -31.97 -10.42 1.60
N CYS A 5 -32.46 -11.40 0.83
CA CYS A 5 -32.66 -12.77 1.32
C CYS A 5 -31.43 -13.69 1.23
N ASP A 6 -30.43 -13.38 0.40
CA ASP A 6 -29.31 -14.32 0.16
C ASP A 6 -28.20 -14.23 1.22
N VAL A 7 -28.17 -13.17 2.03
CA VAL A 7 -27.19 -12.95 3.10
C VAL A 7 -27.40 -13.91 4.29
N ALA A 8 -28.61 -14.45 4.45
CA ALA A 8 -28.98 -15.27 5.60
C ALA A 8 -28.49 -16.72 5.54
N HIS A 9 -27.89 -17.18 4.44
CA HIS A 9 -27.55 -18.61 4.24
C HIS A 9 -26.05 -18.91 4.08
N GLY A 10 -25.17 -17.95 4.36
CA GLY A 10 -23.76 -18.25 4.66
C GLY A 10 -22.93 -18.86 3.51
N THR A 11 -23.38 -18.73 2.26
CA THR A 11 -22.67 -19.22 1.07
C THR A 11 -22.53 -18.14 -0.01
N ALA A 12 -22.32 -16.89 0.39
CA ALA A 12 -21.92 -15.84 -0.53
C ALA A 12 -20.37 -15.80 -0.62
N PRO A 13 -19.76 -15.76 -1.81
CA PRO A 13 -18.34 -15.43 -1.93
C PRO A 13 -18.09 -14.05 -1.30
N ALA A 14 -16.93 -13.87 -0.67
CA ALA A 14 -16.55 -12.58 -0.07
C ALA A 14 -16.81 -11.43 -1.05
N ASP A 15 -17.54 -10.42 -0.60
CA ASP A 15 -17.89 -9.24 -1.40
C ASP A 15 -16.61 -8.68 -2.05
N PRO A 16 -16.57 -8.48 -3.39
CA PRO A 16 -15.46 -7.76 -4.03
C PRO A 16 -15.32 -6.29 -3.57
N GLY A 17 -16.15 -5.85 -2.61
CA GLY A 17 -16.65 -4.48 -2.44
C GLY A 17 -15.84 -3.47 -1.62
N VAL A 18 -14.86 -3.83 -0.77
CA VAL A 18 -14.00 -2.80 -0.15
C VAL A 18 -12.53 -3.19 -0.11
N ARG A 19 -11.67 -2.33 -0.63
CA ARG A 19 -10.21 -2.51 -0.67
C ARG A 19 -9.56 -1.78 0.49
N THR A 20 -8.50 -2.37 1.04
CA THR A 20 -7.72 -1.73 2.11
C THR A 20 -6.44 -1.15 1.52
N LEU A 21 -6.14 0.12 1.79
CA LEU A 21 -4.83 0.72 1.54
C LEU A 21 -4.16 1.04 2.87
N VAL A 22 -3.03 0.39 3.12
CA VAL A 22 -2.18 0.66 4.28
C VAL A 22 -0.98 1.48 3.81
N ALA A 23 -0.90 2.72 4.27
CA ALA A 23 0.33 3.49 4.14
C ALA A 23 1.22 3.22 5.35
N VAL A 24 2.48 2.93 5.09
CA VAL A 24 3.49 2.69 6.11
C VAL A 24 4.41 3.91 6.21
N PHE A 25 4.62 4.32 7.46
CA PHE A 25 5.28 5.52 7.92
C PHE A 25 4.51 6.82 7.65
N ALA A 26 4.47 7.68 8.66
CA ALA A 26 3.95 9.03 8.53
C ALA A 26 4.91 9.86 7.66
N SER A 27 4.39 10.43 6.58
CA SER A 27 5.13 11.25 5.63
C SER A 27 4.18 12.18 4.87
N PRO A 28 4.69 13.24 4.23
CA PRO A 28 3.87 14.06 3.34
C PRO A 28 3.19 13.24 2.24
N VAL A 29 3.83 12.17 1.75
CA VAL A 29 3.23 11.32 0.70
C VAL A 29 2.11 10.45 1.29
N SER A 30 2.31 9.81 2.45
CA SER A 30 1.25 8.98 3.06
C SER A 30 0.02 9.80 3.43
N ARG A 31 0.19 11.06 3.84
CA ARG A 31 -0.93 11.99 4.02
C ARG A 31 -1.82 12.10 2.78
N PHE A 32 -1.25 12.49 1.64
CA PHE A 32 -2.03 12.65 0.42
C PHE A 32 -2.54 11.31 -0.13
N LEU A 33 -1.73 10.26 -0.01
CA LEU A 33 -2.09 8.92 -0.42
C LEU A 33 -3.36 8.43 0.29
N LEU A 34 -3.40 8.53 1.61
CA LEU A 34 -4.55 8.09 2.40
C LEU A 34 -5.77 9.00 2.20
N LYS A 35 -5.57 10.31 2.04
CA LYS A 35 -6.65 11.24 1.68
C LYS A 35 -7.32 10.83 0.37
N PHE A 36 -6.54 10.72 -0.71
CA PHE A 36 -7.07 10.39 -2.04
C PHE A 36 -7.63 8.96 -2.09
N ALA A 37 -7.03 8.01 -1.38
CA ALA A 37 -7.55 6.65 -1.30
C ALA A 37 -8.93 6.60 -0.61
N LYS A 38 -9.13 7.37 0.46
CA LYS A 38 -10.43 7.52 1.13
C LYS A 38 -11.48 8.08 0.17
N ASP A 39 -11.13 9.11 -0.61
CA ASP A 39 -12.01 9.68 -1.64
C ASP A 39 -12.34 8.68 -2.77
N LEU A 40 -11.45 7.72 -3.03
CA LEU A 40 -11.64 6.62 -4.00
C LEU A 40 -12.38 5.39 -3.41
N GLY A 41 -12.80 5.44 -2.14
CA GLY A 41 -13.57 4.38 -1.50
C GLY A 41 -12.74 3.26 -0.85
N TYR A 42 -11.44 3.46 -0.60
CA TYR A 42 -10.63 2.51 0.16
C TYR A 42 -10.93 2.62 1.66
N HIS A 43 -10.90 1.48 2.37
CA HIS A 43 -10.55 1.48 3.78
C HIS A 43 -9.08 1.85 3.90
N VAL A 44 -8.77 2.85 4.73
CA VAL A 44 -7.43 3.42 4.83
C VAL A 44 -6.88 3.23 6.23
N ALA A 45 -5.60 2.88 6.33
CA ALA A 45 -4.89 2.79 7.59
C ALA A 45 -3.49 3.39 7.47
N LEU A 46 -3.06 4.11 8.50
CA LEU A 46 -1.69 4.57 8.65
C LEU A 46 -0.99 3.70 9.70
N PHE A 47 0.05 2.98 9.29
CA PHE A 47 0.93 2.27 10.21
C PHE A 47 2.21 3.08 10.45
N GLU A 48 2.43 3.53 11.68
CA GLU A 48 3.67 4.19 12.12
C GLU A 48 4.10 3.57 13.46
N PRO A 49 5.19 2.77 13.49
CA PRO A 49 5.64 2.11 14.70
C PRO A 49 6.21 3.07 15.75
N ASP A 50 6.56 4.31 15.38
CA ASP A 50 7.05 5.35 16.28
C ASP A 50 6.01 6.49 16.43
N PRO A 51 5.19 6.49 17.51
CA PRO A 51 4.18 7.53 17.76
C PRO A 51 4.71 8.96 17.70
N ALA A 52 5.98 9.18 18.04
CA ALA A 52 6.57 10.51 18.04
C ALA A 52 6.76 11.08 16.63
N ARG A 53 6.68 10.24 15.59
CA ARG A 53 6.80 10.64 14.19
C ARG A 53 5.47 10.85 13.50
N VAL A 54 4.36 10.52 14.17
CA VAL A 54 3.01 10.76 13.66
C VAL A 54 2.81 12.27 13.56
N THR A 55 2.91 12.77 12.33
CA THR A 55 2.77 14.19 12.02
C THR A 55 1.88 14.33 10.80
N ASP A 56 1.06 15.38 10.80
CA ASP A 56 0.33 15.82 9.62
C ASP A 56 -0.55 14.73 8.96
N VAL A 57 -1.29 13.98 9.78
CA VAL A 57 -2.22 12.92 9.34
C VAL A 57 -3.52 13.55 8.79
N PRO A 58 -4.14 12.97 7.73
CA PRO A 58 -5.43 13.47 7.23
C PRO A 58 -6.55 13.38 8.28
N GLU A 59 -7.53 14.27 8.17
CA GLU A 59 -8.69 14.28 9.06
C GLU A 59 -9.50 12.97 8.98
N GLY A 60 -9.86 12.43 10.16
CA GLY A 60 -10.59 11.18 10.28
C GLY A 60 -9.80 9.96 9.80
N ILE A 61 -8.47 9.99 9.97
CA ILE A 61 -7.56 8.87 9.84
C ILE A 61 -6.64 8.90 11.06
N ASP A 62 -6.58 7.81 11.81
CA ASP A 62 -5.66 7.66 12.93
C ASP A 62 -4.44 6.84 12.52
N ALA A 63 -3.32 7.05 13.21
CA ALA A 63 -2.11 6.25 13.05
C ALA A 63 -2.08 5.16 14.12
N ASP A 64 -1.81 3.92 13.70
CA ASP A 64 -1.62 2.78 14.58
C ASP A 64 -0.15 2.36 14.65
N THR A 65 0.26 1.93 15.84
CA THR A 65 1.59 1.32 16.08
C THR A 65 1.63 -0.17 15.82
N ALA A 66 0.48 -0.77 15.50
CA ALA A 66 0.35 -2.14 15.08
C ALA A 66 -0.08 -2.19 13.61
N LEU A 67 0.58 -3.03 12.83
CA LEU A 67 0.15 -3.26 11.45
C LEU A 67 -1.24 -3.92 11.49
N PRO A 68 -2.23 -3.42 10.73
CA PRO A 68 -3.53 -4.05 10.68
C PRO A 68 -3.43 -5.47 10.10
N ARG A 69 -4.43 -6.30 10.35
CA ARG A 69 -4.51 -7.61 9.71
C ARG A 69 -4.62 -7.43 8.20
N LEU A 70 -3.64 -7.96 7.48
CA LEU A 70 -3.61 -7.93 6.01
C LEU A 70 -4.28 -9.18 5.45
N ASP A 71 -4.84 -9.03 4.25
CA ASP A 71 -5.38 -10.12 3.44
C ASP A 71 -5.25 -9.80 1.94
N ALA A 72 -5.77 -10.67 1.08
CA ALA A 72 -5.70 -10.52 -0.37
C ALA A 72 -6.52 -9.33 -0.94
N SER A 73 -7.17 -8.53 -0.10
CA SER A 73 -7.80 -7.26 -0.49
C SER A 73 -6.93 -6.04 -0.24
N ALA A 74 -5.82 -6.20 0.49
CA ALA A 74 -4.99 -5.11 0.98
C ALA A 74 -3.83 -4.75 0.03
N ASP A 75 -3.60 -3.46 -0.12
CA ASP A 75 -2.43 -2.86 -0.74
C ASP A 75 -1.58 -2.19 0.35
N VAL A 76 -0.27 -2.47 0.37
CA VAL A 76 0.67 -1.89 1.35
C VAL A 76 1.70 -1.03 0.64
N VAL A 77 1.77 0.26 1.01
CA VAL A 77 2.71 1.21 0.43
C VAL A 77 3.63 1.77 1.51
N VAL A 78 4.91 1.43 1.43
CA VAL A 78 5.96 2.01 2.29
C VAL A 78 6.43 3.34 1.72
N THR A 79 6.14 4.43 2.45
CA THR A 79 6.35 5.79 1.96
C THR A 79 7.70 6.41 2.33
N ASP A 80 8.45 5.78 3.23
CA ASP A 80 9.82 6.15 3.58
C ASP A 80 10.73 4.92 3.57
N HIS A 81 11.79 4.96 2.76
CA HIS A 81 12.74 3.86 2.56
C HIS A 81 14.08 4.07 3.28
N HIS A 82 14.22 5.11 4.11
CA HIS A 82 15.43 5.36 4.91
C HIS A 82 15.28 4.96 6.38
N ARG A 83 14.13 4.36 6.73
CA ARG A 83 13.81 3.97 8.11
C ARG A 83 14.64 2.76 8.55
N PRO A 84 15.22 2.77 9.77
CA PRO A 84 15.91 1.59 10.31
C PRO A 84 14.97 0.38 10.45
N GLU A 85 13.67 0.62 10.66
CA GLU A 85 12.66 -0.42 10.80
C GLU A 85 12.17 -1.01 9.47
N LEU A 86 12.64 -0.50 8.32
CA LEU A 86 12.16 -0.87 6.97
C LEU A 86 12.08 -2.37 6.75
N GLY A 87 13.14 -3.11 7.09
CA GLY A 87 13.20 -4.56 6.90
C GLY A 87 12.17 -5.30 7.74
N ALA A 88 12.04 -4.95 9.03
CA ALA A 88 11.11 -5.59 9.95
C ALA A 88 9.65 -5.35 9.54
N VAL A 89 9.34 -4.11 9.13
CA VAL A 89 8.00 -3.73 8.68
C VAL A 89 7.63 -4.44 7.38
N LEU A 90 8.53 -4.49 6.41
CA LEU A 90 8.28 -5.20 5.14
C LEU A 90 8.14 -6.71 5.35
N LYS A 91 8.94 -7.31 6.23
CA LYS A 91 8.80 -8.73 6.58
C LYS A 91 7.40 -9.01 7.15
N ALA A 92 6.94 -8.21 8.10
CA ALA A 92 5.59 -8.34 8.66
C ALA A 92 4.49 -8.13 7.60
N ALA A 93 4.66 -7.15 6.70
CA ALA A 93 3.73 -6.91 5.61
C ALA A 93 3.64 -8.11 4.64
N ILE A 94 4.79 -8.68 4.24
CA ILE A 94 4.85 -9.85 3.34
C ILE A 94 4.19 -11.08 3.97
N GLU A 95 4.44 -11.33 5.27
CA GLU A 95 3.84 -12.43 6.02
C GLU A 95 2.32 -12.35 6.08
N GLY A 96 1.77 -11.13 6.09
CA GLY A 96 0.35 -10.85 5.98
C GLY A 96 -0.28 -11.16 4.61
N LYS A 97 0.54 -11.50 3.60
CA LYS A 97 0.12 -11.86 2.24
C LYS A 97 -0.88 -10.87 1.61
N PRO A 98 -0.56 -9.57 1.56
CA PRO A 98 -1.39 -8.59 0.87
C PRO A 98 -1.49 -8.91 -0.62
N ARG A 99 -2.49 -8.33 -1.27
CA ARG A 99 -2.61 -8.34 -2.74
C ARG A 99 -1.35 -7.76 -3.37
N TRP A 100 -0.88 -6.65 -2.80
CA TRP A 100 0.19 -5.83 -3.36
C TRP A 100 1.03 -5.19 -2.24
N VAL A 101 2.35 -5.16 -2.42
CA VAL A 101 3.27 -4.51 -1.47
C VAL A 101 4.38 -3.79 -2.23
N GLY A 102 4.66 -2.54 -1.88
CA GLY A 102 5.69 -1.76 -2.56
C GLY A 102 6.32 -0.70 -1.69
N VAL A 103 7.49 -0.24 -2.13
CA VAL A 103 8.32 0.73 -1.41
C VAL A 103 8.66 1.87 -2.33
N LEU A 104 8.24 3.09 -1.95
CA LEU A 104 8.60 4.30 -2.69
C LEU A 104 10.12 4.44 -2.81
N GLY A 105 10.57 4.93 -3.97
CA GLY A 105 11.95 5.36 -4.16
C GLY A 105 12.38 5.37 -5.61
N ASN A 106 13.59 5.91 -5.83
CA ASN A 106 14.13 6.09 -7.17
C ASN A 106 14.52 4.73 -7.78
N PRO A 107 14.01 4.37 -8.97
CA PRO A 107 14.36 3.11 -9.63
C PRO A 107 15.83 3.04 -10.07
N ARG A 108 16.53 4.17 -10.13
CA ARG A 108 17.96 4.22 -10.49
C ARG A 108 18.89 3.68 -9.40
N HIS A 109 18.39 3.50 -8.18
CA HIS A 109 19.18 2.99 -7.07
C HIS A 109 18.64 1.64 -6.60
N PRO A 110 19.52 0.70 -6.21
CA PRO A 110 19.11 -0.54 -5.55
C PRO A 110 18.13 -0.26 -4.41
N GLY A 111 17.07 -1.05 -4.32
CA GLY A 111 16.10 -0.91 -3.25
C GLY A 111 16.73 -1.26 -1.90
N PRO A 112 16.74 -0.35 -0.90
CA PRO A 112 17.30 -0.65 0.42
C PRO A 112 16.56 -1.80 1.12
N HIS A 113 15.31 -2.07 0.71
CA HIS A 113 14.53 -3.20 1.19
C HIS A 113 15.18 -4.55 0.88
N VAL A 114 15.93 -4.70 -0.21
CA VAL A 114 16.52 -6.00 -0.61
C VAL A 114 17.51 -6.45 0.45
N ALA A 115 18.52 -5.62 0.74
CA ALA A 115 19.53 -5.94 1.76
C ALA A 115 18.91 -6.05 3.16
N ALA A 116 17.95 -5.18 3.49
CA ALA A 116 17.26 -5.22 4.78
C ALA A 116 16.47 -6.52 4.99
N LEU A 117 15.76 -7.00 3.98
CA LEU A 117 14.99 -8.25 4.04
C LEU A 117 15.89 -9.49 3.99
N GLN A 118 16.96 -9.47 3.19
CA GLN A 118 17.97 -10.53 3.18
C GLN A 118 18.64 -10.69 4.55
N GLY A 119 18.98 -9.57 5.21
CA GLY A 119 19.54 -9.58 6.57
C GLY A 119 18.61 -10.18 7.63
N LEU A 120 17.31 -10.27 7.34
CA LEU A 120 16.29 -10.91 8.18
C LEU A 120 15.93 -12.34 7.73
N GLY A 121 16.65 -12.90 6.75
CA GLY A 121 16.42 -14.25 6.26
C GLY A 121 15.15 -14.43 5.43
N VAL A 122 14.59 -13.34 4.87
CA VAL A 122 13.41 -13.42 4.00
C VAL A 122 13.80 -14.08 2.66
N PRO A 123 13.03 -15.06 2.17
CA PRO A 123 13.33 -15.73 0.90
C PRO A 123 13.36 -14.76 -0.28
N GLU A 124 14.27 -14.98 -1.24
CA GLU A 124 14.40 -14.14 -2.43
C GLU A 124 13.10 -14.03 -3.24
N SER A 125 12.32 -15.12 -3.31
CA SER A 125 11.01 -15.16 -3.95
C SER A 125 10.00 -14.20 -3.34
N ASP A 126 10.07 -13.99 -2.01
CA ASP A 126 9.20 -13.07 -1.29
C ASP A 126 9.69 -11.63 -1.43
N ILE A 127 11.01 -11.42 -1.42
CA ILE A 127 11.62 -10.12 -1.68
C ILE A 127 11.25 -9.63 -3.09
N ALA A 128 11.25 -10.52 -4.08
CA ALA A 128 10.90 -10.21 -5.47
C ALA A 128 9.44 -9.76 -5.65
N ARG A 129 8.55 -10.00 -4.68
CA ARG A 129 7.17 -9.50 -4.67
C ARG A 129 7.06 -8.04 -4.24
N VAL A 130 8.12 -7.43 -3.71
CA VAL A 130 8.12 -6.03 -3.29
C VAL A 130 8.32 -5.13 -4.52
N HIS A 131 7.27 -4.38 -4.85
CA HIS A 131 7.28 -3.49 -6.01
C HIS A 131 8.14 -2.24 -5.77
N ARG A 132 9.04 -1.97 -6.72
CA ARG A 132 9.82 -0.72 -6.82
C ARG A 132 10.24 -0.51 -8.29
N PRO A 133 9.94 0.64 -8.93
CA PRO A 133 9.25 1.81 -8.38
C PRO A 133 7.75 1.55 -8.15
N VAL A 134 7.11 2.48 -7.46
CA VAL A 134 5.66 2.44 -7.17
C VAL A 134 4.97 3.54 -7.96
N GLY A 135 3.82 3.21 -8.56
CA GLY A 135 2.98 4.15 -9.29
C GLY A 135 3.32 4.28 -10.78
N LEU A 136 2.42 4.94 -11.52
CA LEU A 136 2.63 5.24 -12.95
C LEU A 136 3.71 6.32 -13.14
N ASN A 137 4.49 6.21 -14.21
CA ASN A 137 5.47 7.22 -14.57
C ASN A 137 4.81 8.45 -15.21
N ILE A 138 4.26 9.32 -14.38
CA ILE A 138 3.65 10.60 -14.80
C ILE A 138 4.57 11.81 -14.61
N GLY A 139 5.85 11.58 -14.27
CA GLY A 139 6.79 12.66 -13.96
C GLY A 139 6.52 13.38 -12.63
N SER A 140 5.88 12.70 -11.67
CA SER A 140 5.54 13.24 -10.35
C SER A 140 6.76 13.75 -9.58
N ARG A 141 6.62 14.91 -8.93
CA ARG A 141 7.67 15.57 -8.14
C ARG A 141 7.21 15.94 -6.74
N THR A 142 5.94 16.32 -6.57
CA THR A 142 5.40 16.76 -5.27
C THR A 142 4.75 15.59 -4.52
N PRO A 143 4.62 15.65 -3.18
CA PRO A 143 3.92 14.63 -2.42
C PRO A 143 2.52 14.24 -2.94
N PRO A 144 1.62 15.19 -3.29
CA PRO A 144 0.32 14.83 -3.88
C PRO A 144 0.44 14.20 -5.27
N GLU A 145 1.38 14.63 -6.11
CA GLU A 145 1.60 13.99 -7.42
C GLU A 145 2.11 12.55 -7.26
N ILE A 146 3.01 12.30 -6.30
CA ILE A 146 3.54 10.95 -6.02
C ILE A 146 2.43 10.05 -5.47
N ALA A 147 1.58 10.57 -4.58
CA ALA A 147 0.41 9.87 -4.09
C ALA A 147 -0.57 9.51 -5.22
N LEU A 148 -0.86 10.46 -6.11
CA LEU A 148 -1.72 10.25 -7.28
C LEU A 148 -1.12 9.19 -8.23
N ALA A 149 0.17 9.30 -8.54
CA ALA A 149 0.88 8.33 -9.37
C ALA A 149 0.81 6.92 -8.77
N THR A 150 0.98 6.82 -7.45
CA THR A 150 0.87 5.57 -6.69
C THR A 150 -0.51 4.95 -6.83
N LEU A 151 -1.57 5.70 -6.56
CA LEU A 151 -2.96 5.21 -6.66
C LEU A 151 -3.33 4.81 -8.09
N ALA A 152 -2.93 5.62 -9.07
CA ALA A 152 -3.16 5.29 -10.47
C ALA A 152 -2.46 3.96 -10.85
N GLY A 153 -1.25 3.73 -10.34
CA GLY A 153 -0.53 2.47 -10.55
C GLY A 153 -1.20 1.29 -9.87
N LEU A 154 -1.66 1.43 -8.62
CA LEU A 154 -2.40 0.39 -7.90
C LEU A 154 -3.70 0.00 -8.63
N ILE A 155 -4.44 0.99 -9.14
CA ILE A 155 -5.67 0.77 -9.90
C ILE A 155 -5.37 0.08 -11.23
N ALA A 156 -4.32 0.51 -11.95
CA ALA A 156 -3.92 -0.08 -13.21
C ALA A 156 -3.50 -1.55 -13.03
N ASP A 157 -2.62 -1.82 -12.07
CA ASP A 157 -2.17 -3.16 -11.68
C ASP A 157 -3.35 -4.09 -11.33
N ARG A 158 -4.27 -3.62 -10.48
CA ARG A 158 -5.48 -4.37 -10.12
C ARG A 158 -6.35 -4.72 -11.33
N ASN A 159 -6.39 -3.85 -12.33
CA ASN A 159 -7.25 -4.00 -13.49
C ASN A 159 -6.52 -4.66 -14.68
N ASP A 160 -5.31 -5.18 -14.47
CA ASP A 160 -4.44 -5.74 -15.51
C ASP A 160 -4.22 -4.77 -16.69
N ARG A 161 -4.04 -3.49 -16.37
CA ARG A 161 -3.78 -2.44 -17.36
C ARG A 161 -2.38 -1.84 -17.19
N PRO A 162 -1.72 -1.45 -18.30
CA PRO A 162 -0.43 -0.77 -18.23
C PRO A 162 -0.53 0.66 -17.66
N GLY A 163 -1.74 1.25 -17.69
CA GLY A 163 -1.92 2.68 -17.50
C GLY A 163 -1.42 3.49 -18.71
N GLY A 164 -1.60 4.81 -18.68
CA GLY A 164 -1.19 5.70 -19.77
C GLY A 164 -2.27 5.96 -20.80
N PHE A 165 -1.86 6.30 -22.03
CA PHE A 165 -2.76 6.71 -23.13
C PHE A 165 -3.05 5.61 -24.15
N ASP A 166 -2.51 4.41 -23.95
CA ASP A 166 -2.73 3.25 -24.81
C ASP A 166 -3.93 2.44 -24.30
N PHE A 167 -4.98 2.35 -25.13
CA PHE A 167 -6.26 1.69 -24.78
C PHE A 167 -6.44 0.32 -25.47
N THR A 168 -5.36 -0.28 -25.96
CA THR A 168 -5.38 -1.59 -26.62
C THR A 168 -5.86 -2.71 -25.70
#